data_AF-A0A950ZQF9-F1
#
_entry.id   AF-A0A950ZQF9-F1
#
_cell.length_a   1.000
_cell.length_b   1.000
_cell.length_c   1.000
_cell.angle_alpha   90.00
_cell.angle_beta   90.00
_cell.angle_gamma   90.00
#
_symmetry.space_group_name_H-M   'P 1'
#
loop_
_entity.id
_entity.type
_entity.pdbx_description
1 polymer ?
#
loop_
_entity_poly.entity_id
_entity_poly.type
_entity_poly.pdbx_seq_one_letter_code
_entity_poly.pdbx_strand_id
1 'polypeptide(L)'
;MAVETQRVAPAPVPSGQGLLRPAMWGLATALGVSGAAAALVSAVSGFLVYQYARARGQWGTDEPPDGLAEEVTFSSEADSMRISGWFFAAPECESQPRPTVVLCHGVWTGRRECLPLALKFRAAGYNVLCFDFRAHGASDGRFTSVG
;
A
#
# COMPACT_ATOMS: atom_id res chain seq x y z
N MET A 1 -35.78 -72.54 55.59
CA MET A 1 -35.13 -72.27 54.29
C MET A 1 -35.15 -70.77 54.07
N ALA A 2 -34.01 -70.10 54.19
CA ALA A 2 -33.86 -68.69 53.84
C ALA A 2 -33.08 -68.62 52.53
N VAL A 3 -33.69 -68.05 51.49
CA VAL A 3 -33.04 -67.85 50.19
C VAL A 3 -32.20 -66.59 50.29
N GLU A 4 -30.87 -66.78 50.32
CA GLU A 4 -29.91 -65.69 50.33
C GLU A 4 -29.79 -65.13 48.91
N THR A 5 -30.28 -63.90 48.73
CA THR A 5 -30.21 -63.20 47.45
C THR A 5 -28.86 -62.51 47.31
N GLN A 6 -27.96 -63.14 46.56
CA GLN A 6 -26.65 -62.57 46.24
C GLN A 6 -26.83 -61.34 45.33
N ARG A 7 -26.63 -60.14 45.88
CA ARG A 7 -26.61 -58.91 45.09
C ARG A 7 -25.38 -58.90 44.18
N VAL A 8 -25.61 -58.91 42.88
CA VAL A 8 -24.56 -58.66 41.87
C VAL A 8 -24.21 -57.17 41.91
N ALA A 9 -22.95 -56.85 42.19
CA ALA A 9 -22.46 -55.47 42.15
C ALA A 9 -22.46 -54.96 40.70
N PRO A 10 -22.88 -53.70 40.44
CA PRO A 10 -22.86 -53.14 39.10
C PRO A 10 -21.42 -53.06 38.56
N ALA A 11 -21.24 -53.37 37.28
CA ALA A 11 -19.95 -53.27 36.61
C ALA A 11 -19.39 -51.83 36.71
N PRO A 12 -18.07 -51.65 36.88
CA PRO A 12 -17.47 -50.33 36.95
C PRO A 12 -17.72 -49.58 35.63
N VAL A 13 -18.35 -48.41 35.72
CA VAL A 13 -18.55 -47.52 34.57
C VAL A 13 -17.18 -46.93 34.21
N PRO A 14 -16.65 -47.13 32.99
CA PRO A 14 -15.37 -46.57 32.61
C PRO A 14 -15.43 -45.04 32.68
N SER A 15 -14.56 -44.44 33.50
CA SER A 15 -14.47 -43.00 33.69
C SER A 15 -13.78 -42.35 32.48
N GLY A 16 -14.56 -42.02 31.45
CA GLY A 16 -14.07 -41.31 30.25
C GLY A 16 -13.45 -39.92 30.49
N GLN A 17 -13.36 -39.47 31.76
CA GLN A 17 -12.84 -38.17 32.16
C GLN A 17 -11.31 -38.03 32.06
N GLY A 18 -10.56 -39.15 32.00
CA GLY A 18 -9.09 -39.14 32.04
C GLY A 18 -8.41 -38.55 30.81
N LEU A 19 -8.94 -38.81 29.60
CA LEU A 19 -8.35 -38.35 28.33
C LEU A 19 -8.92 -37.02 27.83
N LEU A 20 -10.11 -36.61 28.28
CA LEU A 20 -10.78 -35.40 27.79
C LEU A 20 -10.03 -34.13 28.20
N ARG A 21 -9.50 -34.09 29.44
CA ARG A 21 -8.76 -32.92 29.95
C ARG A 21 -7.49 -32.64 29.14
N PRO A 22 -6.51 -33.55 28.99
CA PRO A 22 -5.32 -33.25 28.19
C PRO A 22 -5.64 -32.95 26.72
N ALA A 23 -6.66 -33.59 26.14
CA ALA A 23 -7.13 -33.28 24.79
C ALA A 23 -7.69 -31.85 24.67
N MET A 24 -8.50 -31.40 25.64
CA MET A 24 -9.01 -30.03 25.69
C MET A 24 -7.88 -29.00 25.83
N TRP A 25 -6.87 -29.28 26.66
CA TRP A 25 -5.71 -28.40 26.80
C TRP A 25 -4.86 -28.37 25.53
N GLY A 26 -4.64 -29.52 24.88
CA GLY A 26 -3.95 -29.59 23.59
C GLY A 26 -4.68 -28.85 22.47
N LEU A 27 -6.01 -28.92 22.43
CA LEU A 27 -6.80 -28.13 21.49
C LEU A 27 -6.72 -26.63 21.81
N ALA A 28 -6.83 -26.25 23.08
CA ALA A 28 -6.74 -24.85 23.50
C ALA A 28 -5.37 -24.24 23.19
N THR A 29 -4.27 -24.96 23.42
CA THR A 29 -2.92 -24.49 23.06
C THR A 29 -2.75 -24.38 21.54
N ALA A 30 -3.22 -25.37 20.78
CA ALA A 30 -3.17 -25.32 19.32
C ALA A 30 -3.95 -24.12 18.75
N LEU A 31 -5.16 -23.85 19.25
CA LEU A 31 -5.95 -22.68 18.87
C LEU A 31 -5.28 -21.37 19.29
N GLY A 32 -4.71 -21.31 20.50
CA GLY A 32 -3.98 -20.14 20.99
C GLY A 32 -2.76 -19.80 20.15
N VAL A 33 -1.94 -20.80 19.81
CA VAL A 33 -0.76 -20.63 18.94
C VAL A 33 -1.18 -20.21 17.53
N SER A 34 -2.21 -20.84 16.97
CA SER A 34 -2.72 -20.50 15.64
C SER A 34 -3.27 -19.08 15.59
N GLY A 35 -4.02 -18.67 16.61
CA GLY A 35 -4.53 -17.31 16.75
C GLY A 35 -3.42 -16.27 16.87
N ALA A 36 -2.40 -16.53 17.71
CA ALA A 36 -1.24 -15.66 17.85
C ALA A 36 -0.45 -15.54 16.54
N ALA A 37 -0.24 -16.64 15.82
CA ALA A 37 0.42 -16.64 14.53
C ALA A 37 -0.36 -15.83 13.48
N ALA A 38 -1.69 -16.03 13.39
CA ALA A 38 -2.54 -15.27 12.47
C ALA A 38 -2.55 -13.76 12.79
N ALA A 39 -2.57 -13.40 14.07
CA ALA A 39 -2.47 -12.01 14.52
C ALA A 39 -1.12 -11.39 14.14
N LEU A 40 -0.02 -12.13 14.33
CA LEU A 40 1.32 -11.67 13.95
C LEU A 40 1.43 -11.46 12.43
N VAL A 41 0.98 -12.43 11.63
CA VAL A 41 0.99 -12.32 10.15
C VAL A 41 0.17 -11.09 9.71
N SER A 42 -1.01 -10.89 10.30
CA SER A 42 -1.87 -9.75 9.98
C SER A 42 -1.21 -8.41 10.35
N ALA A 43 -0.57 -8.34 11.52
CA ALA A 43 0.14 -7.15 11.98
C ALA A 43 1.33 -6.80 11.07
N VAL A 44 2.14 -7.80 10.71
CA VAL A 44 3.27 -7.63 9.78
C VAL A 44 2.76 -7.20 8.40
N SER A 45 1.72 -7.84 7.88
CA SER A 45 1.11 -7.47 6.60
C SER A 45 0.60 -6.03 6.61
N GLY A 46 -0.15 -5.64 7.66
CA GLY A 46 -0.66 -4.27 7.81
C GLY A 46 0.47 -3.24 7.90
N PHE A 47 1.53 -3.57 8.64
CA PHE A 47 2.72 -2.73 8.72
C PHE A 47 3.42 -2.56 7.37
N LEU A 48 3.58 -3.64 6.59
CA LEU A 48 4.19 -3.57 5.25
C LEU A 48 3.35 -2.75 4.27
N VAL A 49 2.02 -2.92 4.28
CA VAL A 49 1.10 -2.10 3.46
C VAL A 49 1.18 -0.63 3.85
N TYR A 50 1.21 -0.33 5.16
CA TYR A 50 1.39 1.04 5.65
C TYR A 50 2.72 1.64 5.18
N GLN A 51 3.81 0.88 5.29
CA GLN A 51 5.14 1.32 4.84
C GLN A 51 5.23 1.51 3.33
N TYR A 52 4.45 0.73 2.57
CA TYR A 52 4.34 0.86 1.13
C TYR A 52 3.59 2.12 0.73
N ALA A 53 2.41 2.33 1.32
CA ALA A 53 1.45 3.35 0.89
C ALA A 53 1.75 4.75 1.42
N ARG A 54 2.47 4.89 2.55
CA ARG A 54 2.70 6.20 3.15
C ARG A 54 3.59 7.10 2.28
N ALA A 55 3.32 8.40 2.36
CA ALA A 55 4.13 9.43 1.73
C ALA A 55 5.61 9.26 2.10
N ARG A 56 6.46 9.33 1.09
CA ARG A 56 7.91 9.47 1.25
C ARG A 56 8.27 10.86 0.79
N GLY A 57 9.15 11.53 1.52
CA GLY A 57 9.53 12.91 1.25
C GLY A 57 10.15 13.10 -0.15
N GLN A 58 10.53 14.34 -0.43
CA GLN A 58 11.14 14.72 -1.71
C GLN A 58 12.50 14.06 -1.93
N TRP A 59 12.75 13.62 -3.17
CA TRP A 59 14.02 13.07 -3.61
C TRP A 59 14.75 14.09 -4.49
N GLY A 60 15.84 14.68 -3.98
CA GLY A 60 16.66 15.67 -4.69
C GLY A 60 16.26 17.12 -4.41
N THR A 61 16.78 18.07 -5.21
CA THR A 61 16.23 19.44 -5.25
C THR A 61 14.79 19.39 -5.77
N ASP A 62 14.02 20.48 -5.75
CA ASP A 62 12.68 20.50 -6.37
C ASP A 62 12.55 21.51 -7.52
N GLU A 63 13.66 22.14 -7.87
CA GLU A 63 13.66 23.21 -8.88
C GLU A 63 13.51 22.64 -10.29
N PRO A 64 12.70 23.28 -11.15
CA PRO A 64 12.61 22.94 -12.57
C PRO A 64 13.96 23.17 -13.26
N PRO A 65 14.27 22.43 -14.33
CA PRO A 65 15.49 22.66 -15.10
C PRO A 65 15.50 24.08 -15.70
N ASP A 66 16.60 24.80 -15.47
CA ASP A 66 16.75 26.22 -15.81
C ASP A 66 16.26 26.57 -17.22
N GLY A 67 15.20 27.38 -17.27
CA GLY A 67 14.63 27.91 -18.52
C GLY A 67 13.98 26.88 -19.45
N LEU A 68 13.86 25.61 -19.04
CA LEU A 68 13.27 24.54 -19.86
C LEU A 68 11.86 24.14 -19.43
N ALA A 69 11.51 24.38 -18.17
CA ALA A 69 10.18 24.09 -17.64
C ALA A 69 9.70 25.19 -16.69
N GLU A 70 8.37 25.32 -16.63
CA GLU A 70 7.65 26.13 -15.65
C GLU A 70 7.16 25.23 -14.50
N GLU A 71 7.30 25.69 -13.26
CA GLU A 71 6.65 25.06 -12.11
C GLU A 71 5.15 25.36 -12.15
N VAL A 72 4.33 24.32 -12.16
CA VAL A 72 2.87 24.42 -12.21
C VAL A 72 2.24 23.73 -11.01
N THR A 73 1.11 24.25 -10.57
CA THR A 73 0.32 23.65 -9.49
C THR A 73 -1.15 23.66 -9.89
N PHE A 74 -1.85 22.55 -9.63
CA PHE A 74 -3.28 22.41 -9.87
C PHE A 74 -3.95 21.60 -8.76
N SER A 75 -5.26 21.71 -8.65
CA SER A 75 -6.04 20.97 -7.66
C SER A 75 -6.67 19.73 -8.29
N SER A 76 -6.58 18.60 -7.59
CA SER A 76 -7.34 17.39 -7.90
C SER A 76 -8.84 17.68 -7.81
N GLU A 77 -9.62 17.26 -8.80
CA GLU A 77 -11.08 17.49 -8.81
C GLU A 77 -11.78 16.77 -7.65
N ALA A 78 -11.33 15.55 -7.32
CA ALA A 78 -12.02 14.68 -6.38
C ALA A 78 -11.95 15.17 -4.92
N ASP A 79 -10.83 15.78 -4.54
CA ASP A 79 -10.52 16.11 -3.13
C ASP A 79 -9.82 17.47 -2.95
N SER A 80 -9.73 18.27 -4.02
CA SER A 80 -9.05 19.58 -4.02
C SER A 80 -7.58 19.53 -3.58
N MET A 81 -6.96 18.35 -3.59
CA MET A 81 -5.56 18.17 -3.20
C MET A 81 -4.64 18.92 -4.16
N ARG A 82 -3.66 19.64 -3.60
CA ARG A 82 -2.65 20.36 -4.39
C ARG A 82 -1.68 19.36 -5.03
N ILE A 83 -1.58 19.42 -6.35
CA ILE A 83 -0.65 18.64 -7.17
C ILE A 83 0.36 19.60 -7.80
N SER A 84 1.66 19.30 -7.63
CA SER A 84 2.77 20.08 -8.20
C SER A 84 3.39 19.34 -9.38
N GLY A 85 3.91 20.11 -10.34
CA GLY A 85 4.53 19.56 -11.53
C GLY A 85 5.36 20.57 -12.30
N TRP A 86 5.95 20.08 -13.39
CA TRP A 86 6.71 20.83 -14.36
C TRP A 86 6.04 20.77 -15.72
N PHE A 87 5.84 21.93 -16.33
CA PHE A 87 5.34 22.07 -17.68
C PHE A 87 6.45 22.50 -18.62
N PHE A 88 6.74 21.65 -19.61
CA PHE A 88 7.70 21.90 -20.68
C PHE A 88 6.91 22.34 -21.91
N ALA A 89 6.93 23.63 -22.20
CA ALA A 89 6.40 24.12 -23.47
C ALA A 89 7.23 23.57 -24.63
N ALA A 90 6.55 23.08 -25.66
CA ALA A 90 7.17 22.75 -26.93
C ALA A 90 7.90 23.99 -27.49
N PRO A 91 9.04 23.83 -28.18
CA PRO A 91 9.71 24.94 -28.85
C PRO A 91 8.76 25.70 -29.78
N GLU A 92 8.87 27.04 -29.77
CA GLU A 92 8.01 27.94 -30.54
C GLU A 92 7.94 27.52 -32.00
N CYS A 93 6.71 27.41 -32.50
CA CYS A 93 6.43 27.33 -33.92
C CYS A 93 5.14 28.07 -34.13
N GLU A 94 5.26 29.21 -34.79
CA GLU A 94 4.15 30.07 -35.13
C GLU A 94 3.10 29.24 -35.87
N SER A 95 1.86 29.28 -35.37
CA SER A 95 0.61 28.92 -36.04
C SER A 95 -0.09 27.58 -35.77
N GLN A 96 0.41 26.65 -34.93
CA GLN A 96 -0.37 25.43 -34.61
C GLN A 96 -0.30 24.97 -33.14
N PRO A 97 -1.42 24.53 -32.53
CA PRO A 97 -1.42 23.86 -31.24
C PRO A 97 -0.51 22.63 -31.25
N ARG A 98 0.24 22.42 -30.17
CA ARG A 98 1.14 21.27 -30.03
C ARG A 98 0.46 20.16 -29.23
N PRO A 99 0.66 18.89 -29.62
CA PRO A 99 0.19 17.76 -28.82
C PRO A 99 0.87 17.76 -27.44
N THR A 100 0.14 17.31 -26.43
CA THR A 100 0.63 17.25 -25.05
C THR A 100 0.83 15.81 -24.61
N VAL A 101 1.98 15.54 -23.99
CA VAL A 101 2.29 14.27 -23.32
C VAL A 101 2.24 14.51 -21.81
N VAL A 102 1.54 13.64 -21.10
CA VAL A 102 1.54 13.62 -19.63
C VAL A 102 2.41 12.45 -19.18
N LEU A 103 3.43 12.73 -18.38
CA LEU A 103 4.35 11.73 -17.85
C LEU A 103 4.07 11.46 -16.38
N CYS A 104 3.91 10.19 -16.07
CA CYS A 104 3.63 9.66 -14.74
C CYS A 104 4.87 8.92 -14.23
N HIS A 105 5.36 9.31 -13.05
CA HIS A 105 6.52 8.65 -12.42
C HIS A 105 6.11 7.37 -11.68
N GLY A 106 7.07 6.53 -11.30
CA GLY A 106 6.84 5.30 -10.54
C GLY A 106 6.48 5.54 -9.06
N VAL A 107 6.15 4.46 -8.36
CA VAL A 107 5.93 4.53 -6.91
C VAL A 107 7.25 4.84 -6.18
N TRP A 108 7.19 5.69 -5.17
CA TRP A 108 8.32 6.17 -4.36
C TRP A 108 9.36 7.03 -5.08
N THR A 109 9.07 7.46 -6.30
CA THR A 109 9.88 8.43 -7.04
C THR A 109 9.16 9.79 -7.07
N GLY A 110 9.48 10.62 -8.05
CA GLY A 110 8.81 11.89 -8.30
C GLY A 110 9.02 12.35 -9.75
N ARG A 111 8.50 13.52 -10.10
CA ARG A 111 8.51 14.13 -11.43
C ARG A 111 9.88 14.19 -12.10
N ARG A 112 10.98 14.16 -11.32
CA ARG A 112 12.36 14.03 -11.80
C ARG A 112 12.65 12.76 -12.59
N GLU A 113 12.02 11.64 -12.25
CA GLU A 113 12.19 10.38 -13.00
C GLU A 113 11.79 10.56 -14.46
N CYS A 114 10.79 11.40 -14.72
CA CYS A 114 10.29 11.69 -16.05
C CYS A 114 11.20 12.64 -16.84
N LEU A 115 12.17 13.32 -16.22
CA LEU A 115 12.95 14.38 -16.84
C LEU A 115 13.66 13.96 -18.14
N PRO A 116 14.35 12.81 -18.23
CA PRO A 116 15.00 12.39 -19.48
C PRO A 116 14.00 12.20 -20.62
N LEU A 117 12.78 11.76 -20.32
CA LEU A 117 11.73 11.54 -21.30
C LEU A 117 11.02 12.85 -21.66
N ALA A 118 10.83 13.75 -20.68
CA ALA A 118 10.29 15.08 -20.90
C ALA A 118 11.13 15.90 -21.86
N LEU A 119 12.45 15.88 -21.70
CA LEU A 119 13.38 16.56 -22.59
C LEU A 119 13.31 15.98 -24.02
N LYS A 120 13.19 14.66 -24.16
CA LYS A 120 13.04 14.00 -25.47
C LYS A 120 11.74 14.38 -26.17
N PHE A 121 10.61 14.32 -25.47
CA PHE A 121 9.32 14.69 -26.05
C PHE A 121 9.23 16.18 -26.37
N ARG A 122 9.76 17.04 -25.49
CA ARG A 122 9.89 18.48 -25.77
C ARG A 122 10.69 18.73 -27.04
N ALA A 123 11.86 18.10 -27.17
CA ALA A 123 12.70 18.22 -28.36
C ALA A 123 12.00 17.69 -29.63
N ALA A 124 11.09 16.74 -29.49
CA ALA A 124 10.25 16.23 -30.57
C ALA A 124 9.02 17.11 -30.88
N GLY A 125 8.85 18.25 -30.21
CA GLY A 125 7.78 19.22 -30.49
C GLY A 125 6.48 19.01 -29.69
N TYR A 126 6.52 18.23 -28.61
CA TYR A 126 5.39 18.05 -27.70
C TYR A 126 5.46 19.01 -26.52
N ASN A 127 4.29 19.44 -26.05
CA ASN A 127 4.18 19.93 -24.67
C ASN A 127 4.33 18.74 -23.74
N VAL A 128 4.99 18.91 -22.60
CA VAL A 128 5.11 17.83 -21.62
C VAL A 128 4.73 18.31 -20.24
N LEU A 129 3.82 17.58 -19.58
CA LEU A 129 3.52 17.76 -18.17
C LEU A 129 4.12 16.58 -17.38
N CYS A 130 5.02 16.87 -16.45
CA CYS A 130 5.52 15.90 -15.46
C CYS A 130 5.06 16.36 -14.08
N PHE A 131 4.19 15.61 -13.41
CA PHE A 131 3.67 16.00 -12.11
C PHE A 131 3.99 14.95 -11.06
N ASP A 132 4.00 15.34 -9.79
CA ASP A 132 4.11 14.41 -8.69
C ASP A 132 2.74 13.83 -8.36
N PHE A 133 2.64 12.51 -8.28
CA PHE A 133 1.46 11.85 -7.76
C PHE A 133 1.17 12.28 -6.31
N ARG A 134 -0.07 12.06 -5.86
CA ARG A 134 -0.45 12.28 -4.46
C ARG A 134 0.57 11.61 -3.53
N ALA A 135 0.85 12.27 -2.40
CA ALA A 135 1.79 11.76 -1.41
C ALA A 135 3.22 11.50 -1.94
N HIS A 136 3.61 12.13 -3.06
CA HIS A 136 4.95 12.11 -3.61
C HIS A 136 5.47 13.53 -3.87
N GLY A 137 6.79 13.66 -3.90
CA GLY A 137 7.48 14.90 -4.25
C GLY A 137 6.91 16.13 -3.54
N ALA A 138 6.53 17.15 -4.30
CA ALA A 138 5.93 18.36 -3.76
C ALA A 138 4.41 18.41 -3.89
N SER A 139 3.76 17.31 -4.25
CA SER A 139 2.30 17.18 -4.16
C SER A 139 1.87 16.88 -2.73
N ASP A 140 0.68 17.33 -2.37
CA ASP A 140 0.12 17.06 -1.05
C ASP A 140 -0.28 15.58 -0.90
N GLY A 141 -0.57 15.16 0.34
CA GLY A 141 -1.11 13.84 0.65
C GLY A 141 -0.29 13.07 1.67
N ARG A 142 -0.93 12.04 2.26
CA ARG A 142 -0.30 11.16 3.25
C ARG A 142 -0.13 9.72 2.78
N PHE A 143 -0.96 9.29 1.82
CA PHE A 143 -0.99 7.93 1.32
C PHE A 143 -1.25 7.90 -0.18
N THR A 144 -0.67 6.91 -0.85
CA THR A 144 -0.88 6.60 -2.27
C THR A 144 -1.42 5.18 -2.43
N SER A 145 -2.17 4.93 -3.51
CA SER A 145 -2.47 3.59 -4.00
C SER A 145 -1.36 3.08 -4.92
N VAL A 146 -1.54 1.91 -5.53
CA VAL A 146 -0.65 1.32 -6.54
C VAL A 146 -0.81 1.94 -7.94
N GLY A 147 -1.57 3.03 -8.06
CA GLY A 147 -2.19 3.51 -9.30
C GLY A 147 -3.70 3.49 -9.19
#